data_AF-A0A350QUH4-F1
#
_entry.id   AF-A0A350QUH4-F1
#
_cell.length_a   1.000
_cell.length_b   1.000
_cell.length_c   1.000
_cell.angle_alpha   90.00
_cell.angle_beta   90.00
_cell.angle_gamma   90.00
#
_symmetry.space_group_name_H-M   'P 1'
#
loop_
_entity.id
_entity.type
_entity.pdbx_description
1 polymer ?
#
loop_
_entity_poly.entity_id
_entity_poly.type
_entity_poly.pdbx_seq_one_letter_code
_entity_poly.pdbx_strand_id
1 'polypeptide(L)'
;MKINKKHRKNSNNRHLLGVGLDNDDGHKRVTSSEDFSIIGGSEETHEKMTETLFKTFEYLSRKDKTIDEISREELSDLLSKQSPN
;
A
#
# COMPACT_ATOMS: atom_id res chain seq x y z
N MET A 1 12.43 -7.13 34.85
CA MET A 1 12.31 -7.01 33.38
C MET A 1 11.30 -5.92 33.06
N LYS A 2 11.75 -4.76 32.59
CA LYS A 2 10.85 -3.63 32.30
C LYS A 2 10.13 -3.92 30.98
N ILE A 3 8.86 -4.29 31.05
CA ILE A 3 7.97 -4.37 29.89
C ILE A 3 7.76 -2.94 29.37
N ASN A 4 8.42 -2.61 28.26
CA ASN A 4 8.28 -1.32 27.62
C ASN A 4 6.91 -1.27 26.94
N LYS A 5 5.91 -0.65 27.58
CA LYS A 5 4.62 -0.33 26.95
C LYS A 5 4.90 0.68 25.83
N LYS A 6 5.03 0.19 24.59
CA LYS A 6 5.01 1.00 23.37
C LYS A 6 3.79 1.92 23.50
N HIS A 7 4.02 3.22 23.65
CA HIS A 7 2.94 4.19 23.63
C HIS A 7 2.19 3.99 22.31
N ARG A 8 0.95 3.48 22.37
CA ARG A 8 0.00 3.64 21.27
C ARG A 8 -0.30 5.13 21.23
N LYS A 9 0.58 5.87 20.54
CA LYS A 9 0.28 7.21 20.04
C LYS A 9 -1.02 7.03 19.25
N ASN A 10 -2.02 7.86 19.48
CA ASN A 10 -3.20 7.94 18.62
C ASN A 10 -2.69 8.22 17.19
N SER A 11 -2.40 7.16 16.41
CA SER A 11 -2.03 7.29 15.01
C SER A 11 -3.34 7.33 14.25
N ASN A 12 -3.54 8.41 13.51
CA ASN A 12 -4.41 8.37 12.36
C ASN A 12 -3.84 7.28 11.44
N ASN A 13 -4.29 6.03 11.58
CA ASN A 13 -3.85 4.93 10.72
C ASN A 13 -4.21 5.31 9.28
N ARG A 14 -3.24 5.77 8.49
CA ARG A 14 -3.44 5.96 7.07
C ARG A 14 -3.54 4.58 6.43
N HIS A 15 -4.44 4.45 5.48
CA HIS A 15 -4.66 3.24 4.70
C HIS A 15 -4.64 3.60 3.23
N LEU A 16 -3.90 2.86 2.42
CA LEU A 16 -3.81 3.14 0.98
C LEU A 16 -4.82 2.29 0.21
N LEU A 17 -5.67 2.94 -0.59
CA LEU A 17 -6.67 2.27 -1.41
C LEU A 17 -6.32 2.41 -2.90
N GLY A 18 -6.10 1.28 -3.57
CA GLY A 18 -5.98 1.17 -5.03
C GLY A 18 -7.31 0.73 -5.64
N VAL A 19 -7.75 1.41 -6.70
CA VAL A 19 -9.00 1.09 -7.41
C VAL A 19 -8.73 0.98 -8.90
N GLY A 20 -8.96 -0.21 -9.46
CA GLY A 20 -8.90 -0.45 -10.90
C GLY A 20 -10.29 -0.40 -11.53
N LEU A 21 -10.45 0.32 -12.64
CA LEU A 21 -11.73 0.59 -13.31
C LEU A 21 -11.79 0.10 -14.76
N ASP A 22 -10.80 -0.68 -15.19
CA ASP A 22 -10.61 -1.21 -16.53
C ASP A 22 -10.97 -2.70 -16.64
N ASN A 23 -11.94 -3.14 -15.83
CA ASN A 23 -12.35 -4.55 -15.81
C ASN A 23 -13.49 -4.83 -16.79
N ASP A 24 -13.19 -5.55 -17.86
CA ASP A 24 -14.17 -5.99 -18.88
C ASP A 24 -14.46 -7.50 -18.83
N ASP A 25 -13.78 -8.27 -17.98
CA ASP A 25 -13.87 -9.75 -17.95
C ASP A 25 -14.89 -10.30 -16.94
N GLY A 26 -15.47 -9.42 -16.11
CA GLY A 26 -16.48 -9.76 -15.11
C GLY A 26 -15.93 -10.42 -13.84
N HIS A 27 -14.61 -10.55 -13.67
CA HIS A 27 -14.01 -11.10 -12.46
C HIS A 27 -13.92 -10.07 -11.34
N LYS A 28 -14.20 -10.49 -10.11
CA LYS A 28 -13.94 -9.67 -8.92
C LYS A 28 -12.51 -9.91 -8.45
N ARG A 29 -11.72 -8.85 -8.38
CA ARG A 29 -10.36 -8.88 -7.86
C ARG A 29 -10.26 -8.03 -6.60
N VAL A 30 -9.76 -8.62 -5.52
CA VAL A 30 -9.60 -7.96 -4.22
C VAL A 30 -8.30 -8.46 -3.59
N THR A 31 -7.42 -7.52 -3.24
CA THR A 31 -6.22 -7.76 -2.44
C THR A 31 -6.28 -6.88 -1.20
N SER A 32 -5.96 -7.41 -0.02
CA SER A 32 -6.07 -6.68 1.25
C SER A 32 -4.90 -6.99 2.17
N SER A 33 -4.43 -5.97 2.88
CA SER A 33 -3.36 -6.00 3.88
C SER A 33 -3.75 -5.10 5.06
N GLU A 34 -2.94 -5.07 6.13
CA GLU A 34 -3.13 -4.17 7.26
C GLU A 34 -3.03 -2.69 6.85
N ASP A 35 -2.14 -2.38 5.89
CA ASP A 35 -1.84 -1.00 5.50
C ASP A 35 -2.44 -0.55 4.15
N PHE A 36 -2.96 -1.49 3.35
CA PHE A 36 -3.54 -1.17 2.04
C PHE A 36 -4.63 -2.14 1.55
N SER A 37 -5.37 -1.72 0.55
CA SER A 37 -6.32 -2.56 -0.18
C SER A 37 -6.36 -2.21 -1.65
N ILE A 38 -6.61 -3.20 -2.50
CA ILE A 38 -6.78 -3.06 -3.95
C ILE A 38 -8.09 -3.70 -4.34
N ILE A 39 -8.90 -2.99 -5.12
CA ILE A 39 -10.21 -3.44 -5.56
C ILE A 39 -10.34 -3.23 -7.07
N GLY A 40 -10.76 -4.27 -7.78
CA GLY A 40 -11.05 -4.20 -9.22
C GLY A 40 -9.81 -4.16 -10.10
N GLY A 41 -10.02 -3.72 -11.34
CA GLY A 41 -9.05 -3.73 -12.42
C GLY A 41 -9.13 -4.97 -13.30
N SER A 42 -8.58 -4.84 -14.51
CA SER A 42 -8.19 -6.00 -15.34
C SER A 42 -7.18 -6.88 -14.58
N GLU A 43 -6.93 -8.09 -15.07
CA GLU A 43 -5.87 -8.95 -14.50
C GLU A 43 -4.53 -8.23 -14.44
N GLU A 44 -4.12 -7.63 -15.56
CA GLU A 44 -2.87 -6.88 -15.67
C GLU A 44 -2.84 -5.68 -14.72
N THR A 45 -3.88 -4.84 -14.72
CA THR A 45 -3.91 -3.65 -13.85
C THR A 45 -3.94 -4.02 -12.37
N HIS A 46 -4.68 -5.06 -12.00
CA HIS A 46 -4.71 -5.53 -10.62
C HIS A 46 -3.36 -6.08 -10.15
N GLU A 47 -2.70 -6.88 -10.99
CA GLU A 47 -1.38 -7.43 -10.70
C GLU A 47 -0.32 -6.33 -10.58
N LYS A 48 -0.31 -5.38 -11.52
CA LYS A 48 0.59 -4.21 -11.46
C LYS A 48 0.39 -3.40 -10.19
N MET A 49 -0.86 -3.08 -9.82
CA MET A 49 -1.14 -2.38 -8.56
C MET A 49 -0.66 -3.19 -7.35
N THR A 50 -0.88 -4.51 -7.36
CA THR A 50 -0.47 -5.41 -6.28
C THR A 50 1.04 -5.38 -6.09
N GLU A 51 1.79 -5.55 -7.17
CA GLU A 51 3.25 -5.48 -7.16
C GLU A 51 3.75 -4.12 -6.67
N THR A 52 3.20 -3.01 -7.18
CA THR A 52 3.56 -1.65 -6.75
C THR A 52 3.40 -1.49 -5.25
N LEU A 53 2.23 -1.84 -4.70
CA LEU A 53 1.96 -1.66 -3.27
C LEU A 53 2.84 -2.56 -2.41
N PHE A 54 3.02 -3.83 -2.77
CA PHE A 54 3.94 -4.71 -2.04
C PHE A 54 5.36 -4.16 -1.99
N LYS A 55 5.91 -3.70 -3.13
CA LYS A 55 7.26 -3.11 -3.18
C LYS A 55 7.35 -1.81 -2.38
N THR A 56 6.34 -0.96 -2.43
CA THR A 56 6.27 0.29 -1.65
C THR A 56 6.33 -0.01 -0.15
N PHE A 57 5.51 -0.93 0.36
CA PHE A 57 5.48 -1.26 1.78
C PHE A 57 6.72 -2.04 2.23
N GLU A 58 7.27 -2.91 1.39
CA GLU A 58 8.55 -3.56 1.66
C GLU A 58 9.68 -2.53 1.78
N TYR A 59 9.73 -1.54 0.88
CA TYR A 59 10.70 -0.45 0.94
C TYR A 59 10.60 0.34 2.25
N LEU A 60 9.38 0.68 2.68
CA LEU A 60 9.15 1.42 3.93
C LEU A 60 9.53 0.58 5.16
N SER A 61 9.16 -0.69 5.18
CA SER A 61 9.51 -1.63 6.25
C SER A 61 11.04 -1.77 6.39
N ARG A 62 11.78 -1.88 5.28
CA ARG A 62 13.25 -1.89 5.27
C ARG A 62 13.89 -0.59 5.81
N LYS A 63 13.12 0.49 5.89
CA LYS A 63 13.55 1.80 6.42
C LYS A 63 13.03 2.08 7.83
N ASP A 64 12.37 1.10 8.47
CA ASP A 64 11.67 1.27 9.75
C ASP A 64 10.67 2.45 9.72
N LYS A 65 10.05 2.69 8.55
CA LYS A 65 9.05 3.74 8.34
C LYS A 65 7.69 3.14 8.03
N THR A 66 6.65 3.90 8.33
CA THR A 66 5.25 3.64 7.96
C THR A 66 4.71 4.75 7.05
N ILE A 67 3.56 4.52 6.42
CA ILE A 67 2.91 5.54 5.57
C ILE A 67 2.41 6.77 6.35
N ASP A 68 2.31 6.66 7.67
CA ASP A 68 2.00 7.75 8.59
C ASP A 68 3.17 8.74 8.75
N GLU A 69 4.39 8.29 8.48
CA GLU A 69 5.63 9.05 8.71
C GLU A 69 6.17 9.74 7.45
N ILE A 70 5.54 9.52 6.30
CA ILE A 70 5.94 10.10 5.01
C ILE A 70 4.92 11.11 4.49
N SER A 71 5.39 12.09 3.71
CA SER A 71 4.53 13.08 3.06
C SER A 71 3.74 12.45 1.90
N ARG A 72 2.74 13.16 1.38
CA ARG A 72 1.98 12.70 0.20
C ARG A 72 2.85 12.69 -1.05
N GLU A 73 3.75 13.66 -1.17
CA GLU A 73 4.70 13.80 -2.26
C GLU A 73 5.71 12.65 -2.25
N GLU A 74 6.30 12.34 -1.08
CA GLU A 74 7.20 11.19 -0.91
C GLU A 74 6.50 9.87 -1.26
N LEU A 75 5.23 9.71 -0.83
CA LEU A 75 4.43 8.53 -1.19
C LEU A 75 4.17 8.46 -2.71
N SER A 76 3.79 9.56 -3.34
CA SER A 76 3.54 9.62 -4.80
C SER A 76 4.79 9.26 -5.60
N ASP A 77 5.94 9.80 -5.21
CA ASP A 77 7.22 9.49 -5.82
C ASP A 77 7.60 8.02 -5.62
N LEU A 78 7.34 7.47 -4.44
CA LEU A 78 7.62 6.07 -4.15
C LEU A 78 6.72 5.14 -4.97
N LEU A 79 5.42 5.42 -5.07
CA LEU A 79 4.49 4.66 -5.91
C LEU A 79 4.91 4.68 -7.38
N SER A 80 5.30 5.85 -7.88
CA SER A 80 5.79 6.00 -9.26
C SER A 80 7.07 5.19 -9.50
N LYS A 81 8.00 5.18 -8.54
CA LYS A 81 9.27 4.42 -8.63
C LYS A 81 9.10 2.91 -8.51
N GLN A 82 8.12 2.44 -7.75
CA GLN A 82 7.88 1.01 -7.53
C GLN A 82 6.92 0.40 -8.56
N SER A 83 6.30 1.23 -9.40
CA SER A 83 5.40 0.76 -10.45
C SER A 83 6.18 0.05 -11.56
N PRO A 84 5.74 -1.15 -11.98
CA PRO A 84 6.35 -1.85 -13.13
C PRO A 84 6.13 -1.05 -14.42
N ASN A 85 7.10 -1.14 -15.35
CA ASN A 85 7.03 -0.52 -16.68
C ASN A 85 5.99 -1.18 -17.58
#